data_AF-A0A9X3L9P1-F1
#
_entry.id   AF-A0A9X3L9P1-F1
#
_cell.length_a   1.000
_cell.length_b   1.000
_cell.length_c   1.000
_cell.angle_alpha   90.00
_cell.angle_beta   90.00
_cell.angle_gamma   90.00
#
_symmetry.space_group_name_H-M   'P 1'
#
loop_
_entity.id
_entity.type
_entity.pdbx_description
1 polymer ?
#
loop_
_entity_poly.entity_id
_entity_poly.type
_entity_poly.pdbx_seq_one_letter_code
_entity_poly.pdbx_strand_id
1 'polypeptide(L)' 'MFVITRNINGATEVLKSSNSQLDKTFSDKDVALKFVKQLNQNIVPSKHWSVSKQLINS' A
#
# COMPACT_ATOMS: atom_id res chain seq x y z
N MET A 1 2.09 -12.00 -3.19
CA MET A 1 1.12 -11.03 -2.65
C MET A 1 1.70 -9.63 -2.78
N PHE A 2 0.83 -8.63 -2.87
CA PHE A 2 1.17 -7.21 -2.98
C PHE A 2 0.57 -6.46 -1.80
N VAL A 3 1.29 -5.47 -1.30
CA VAL A 3 0.86 -4.58 -0.22
C VAL A 3 0.97 -3.14 -0.70
N ILE A 4 0.27 -2.24 -0.01
CA ILE A 4 0.33 -0.81 -0.30
C ILE A 4 1.20 -0.15 0.76
N THR A 5 2.23 0.56 0.33
CA THR A 5 3.21 1.17 1.23
C THR A 5 3.41 2.63 0.92
N ARG A 6 3.80 3.43 1.91
CA ARG A 6 4.28 4.81 1.70
C ARG A 6 5.46 5.09 2.61
N ASN A 7 6.30 6.05 2.22
CA ASN A 7 7.32 6.57 3.10
C ASN A 7 6.83 7.90 3.69
N ILE A 8 6.79 8.01 5.01
CA ILE A 8 6.52 9.25 5.71
C ILE A 8 7.63 9.48 6.72
N ASN A 9 8.33 10.61 6.57
CA ASN A 9 9.40 11.04 7.49
C ASN A 9 10.48 9.95 7.72
N GLY A 10 10.83 9.18 6.69
CA GLY A 10 11.83 8.11 6.79
C GLY A 10 11.28 6.78 7.28
N ALA A 11 10.03 6.73 7.77
CA ALA A 11 9.35 5.51 8.15
C ALA A 11 8.56 4.92 6.98
N THR A 12 8.65 3.61 6.78
CA THR A 12 7.80 2.89 5.82
C THR A 12 6.54 2.43 6.52
N GLU A 13 5.39 2.91 6.07
CA GLU A 13 4.09 2.48 6.54
C GLU A 13 3.46 1.50 5.55
N VAL A 14 2.76 0.49 6.08
CA VAL A 14 1.96 -0.46 5.29
C VAL A 14 0.48 -0.16 5.54
N LEU A 15 -0.30 -0.07 4.47
CA LEU A 15 -1.73 0.17 4.56
C LEU A 15 -2.41 -1.00 5.26
N LYS A 16 -3.16 -0.70 6.33
CA LYS A 16 -3.93 -1.67 7.09
C LYS A 16 -5.35 -1.81 6.53
N SER A 17 -5.98 -2.95 6.80
CA SER A 17 -7.40 -3.13 6.50
C SER A 17 -8.24 -2.29 7.46
N SER A 18 -9.29 -1.63 6.97
CA SER A 18 -10.09 -0.66 7.76
C SER A 18 -10.66 -1.22 9.07
N ASN A 19 -10.81 -2.55 9.15
CA ASN A 19 -11.44 -3.24 10.27
C ASN A 19 -10.45 -4.13 11.07
N SER A 20 -9.14 -4.05 10.80
CA SER A 20 -8.16 -4.87 11.52
C SER A 20 -6.76 -4.24 11.52
N GLN A 21 -5.90 -4.70 12.42
CA GLN A 21 -4.47 -4.32 12.43
C GLN A 21 -3.64 -5.08 11.37
N LEU A 22 -4.31 -5.86 10.53
CA LEU A 22 -3.67 -6.67 9.49
C LEU A 22 -3.37 -5.83 8.25
N ASP A 23 -2.25 -6.13 7.60
CA ASP A 23 -1.87 -5.51 6.34
C ASP A 23 -2.92 -5.81 5.26
N LYS A 24 -3.28 -4.78 4.49
CA LYS A 24 -4.14 -4.96 3.33
C LYS A 24 -3.31 -5.58 2.21
N THR A 25 -3.54 -6.86 1.97
CA THR A 25 -2.87 -7.63 0.92
C THR A 25 -3.74 -7.78 -0.32
N PHE A 26 -3.09 -7.82 -1.48
CA PHE A 26 -3.71 -8.07 -2.79
C PHE A 26 -3.01 -9.28 -3.43
N SER A 27 -3.79 -10.20 -4.00
CA SER A 27 -3.25 -11.32 -4.76
C SER A 27 -2.79 -10.89 -6.16
N ASP A 28 -3.42 -9.86 -6.71
CA ASP A 28 -3.24 -9.35 -8.07
C ASP A 28 -2.59 -7.95 -8.06
N LYS A 29 -1.58 -7.74 -8.91
CA LYS A 29 -0.83 -6.49 -9.01
C LYS A 29 -1.67 -5.36 -9.60
N ASP A 30 -2.46 -5.64 -10.63
CA ASP A 30 -3.26 -4.64 -11.34
C ASP A 30 -4.41 -4.15 -10.47
N VAL A 31 -4.98 -5.03 -9.64
CA VAL A 31 -5.95 -4.63 -8.62
C VAL A 31 -5.31 -3.68 -7.61
N ALA A 32 -4.10 -4.00 -7.12
CA ALA A 32 -3.36 -3.12 -6.20
C ALA A 32 -3.03 -1.76 -6.85
N LEU A 33 -2.64 -1.73 -8.12
CA LEU A 33 -2.32 -0.50 -8.86
C LEU A 33 -3.55 0.38 -9.06
N LYS A 34 -4.69 -0.20 -9.47
CA LYS A 34 -5.96 0.53 -9.59
C LYS A 34 -6.38 1.14 -8.27
N PHE A 35 -6.24 0.39 -7.18
CA PHE A 35 -6.53 0.86 -5.84
C PHE A 35 -5.64 2.03 -5.42
N VAL A 36 -4.32 1.93 -5.62
CA VAL A 36 -3.37 3.04 -5.31
C VAL A 36 -3.67 4.28 -6.14
N LYS A 37 -4.00 4.12 -7.43
CA LYS A 37 -4.35 5.25 -8.30
C LYS A 37 -5.56 6.00 -7.77
N GLN A 38 -6.59 5.29 -7.30
CA GLN A 38 -7.77 5.89 -6.68
C GLN A 38 -7.44 6.53 -5.33
N LEU A 39 -6.67 5.83 -4.49
CA LEU A 39 -6.28 6.30 -3.17
C LEU A 39 -5.51 7.62 -3.22
N ASN A 40 -4.60 7.77 -4.19
CA ASN A 40 -3.75 8.94 -4.31
C ASN A 40 -4.44 10.19 -4.90
N GLN A 41 -5.69 10.10 -5.38
CA GLN A 41 -6.38 11.24 -6.01
C GLN A 41 -6.50 12.47 -5.11
N ASN A 42 -6.63 12.26 -3.80
CA ASN A 42 -6.81 13.32 -2.80
C ASN A 42 -5.64 13.41 -1.82
N ILE A 43 -4.48 12.83 -2.17
CA ILE A 43 -3.29 12.80 -1.31
C ILE A 43 -2.21 13.65 -1.96
N VAL A 44 -1.52 14.46 -1.16
CA VAL A 44 -0.37 15.24 -1.63
C VAL A 44 0.75 14.32 -2.14
N PRO A 45 1.47 14.67 -3.22
CA PRO A 45 2.48 13.79 -3.82
C PRO A 45 3.54 13.23 -2.84
N SER A 46 3.96 14.03 -1.85
CA SER A 46 4.93 13.62 -0.83
C SER A 46 4.43 12.54 0.13
N LYS A 47 3.13 12.22 0.10
CA LYS A 47 2.48 11.20 0.94
C LYS A 47 1.82 10.11 0.10
N HIS A 48 2.11 10.06 -1.20
CA HIS A 48 1.52 9.06 -2.10
C HIS A 48 1.88 7.64 -1.68
N TRP A 49 0.90 6.77 -1.85
CA TRP A 49 1.06 5.34 -1.69
C TRP A 49 1.63 4.70 -2.95
N SER A 50 2.29 3.56 -2.78
CA SER A 50 2.89 2.75 -3.84
C SER A 50 2.59 1.28 -3.62
N VAL A 51 2.60 0.50 -4.70
CA VAL A 51 2.46 -0.96 -4.63
C VAL A 51 3.84 -1.59 -4.39
N SER A 52 3.95 -2.40 -3.34
CA SER A 52 5.14 -3.17 -3.01
C SER A 52 4.85 -4.67 -3.06
N LYS A 53 5.81 -5.46 -3.55
CA LYS A 53 5.72 -6.92 -3.46
C LYS A 53 5.99 -7.33 -2.02
N GLN A 54 5.08 -8.10 -1.43
CA GLN A 54 5.29 -8.66 -0.11
C GLN A 54 6.38 -9.74 -0.22
N LEU A 55 7.55 -9.46 0.35
CA LEU A 55 8.60 -10.45 0.52
C LEU A 55 8.17 -11.34 1.70
N ILE A 56 7.76 -12.56 1.39
CA ILE A 56 7.56 -13.59 2.39
C ILE A 56 8.97 -14.10 2.69
N ASN A 57 9.57 -13.66 3.79
CA ASN A 57 10.75 -14.36 4.30
C ASN A 57 10.27 -15.75 4.70
N SER A 58 10.73 -16.74 3.93
CA SER A 58 10.43 -18.17 4.08
C SER A 58 11.25 -18.76 5.21
#